data_AF-A0A7V6NHE7-F1
#
_entry.id   AF-A0A7V6NHE7-F1
#
_cell.length_a   1.000
_cell.length_b   1.000
_cell.length_c   1.000
_cell.angle_alpha   90.00
_cell.angle_beta   90.00
_cell.angle_gamma   90.00
#
_symmetry.space_group_name_H-M   'P 1'
#
loop_
_entity.id
_entity.type
_entity.pdbx_description
1 polymer ?
#
loop_
_entity_poly.entity_id
_entity_poly.type
_entity_poly.pdbx_seq_one_letter_code
_entity_poly.pdbx_strand_id
1 'polypeptide(L)'
;MHKIEKDVWGAIDGLGIPRVNIPDDIEEIVNYPPERLACIDDMDVANAIQYKLSQFILYVEQNVRVIRAAINGLEEEFMQELLQDASRIQPKSLSLTEKKAIAIQNSERLQELARQINQLKMRRDALDGWAENVKNLLDVIKQIYYRLRLQAYGS
;
A
#
# COMPACT_ATOMS: atom_id res chain seq x y z
N MET A 1 -0.93 -2.49 12.56
CA MET A 1 0.06 -2.90 11.54
C MET A 1 0.27 -4.40 11.70
N HIS A 2 0.09 -5.20 10.63
CA HIS A 2 0.25 -6.66 10.72
C HIS A 2 1.69 -7.04 11.04
N LYS A 3 1.91 -8.20 11.69
CA LYS A 3 3.25 -8.70 12.05
C LYS A 3 4.17 -8.79 10.82
N ILE A 4 3.66 -9.38 9.74
CA ILE A 4 4.42 -9.50 8.48
C ILE A 4 4.74 -8.14 7.85
N GLU A 5 3.83 -7.17 7.89
CA GLU A 5 4.16 -5.80 7.44
C GLU A 5 5.31 -5.20 8.28
N LYS A 6 5.31 -5.43 9.59
CA LYS A 6 6.39 -4.97 10.47
C LYS A 6 7.71 -5.65 10.14
N ASP A 7 7.69 -6.92 9.81
CA ASP A 7 8.89 -7.69 9.43
C ASP A 7 9.45 -7.18 8.09
N VAL A 8 8.58 -6.90 7.10
CA VAL A 8 8.97 -6.28 5.82
C VAL A 8 9.56 -4.87 6.05
N TRP A 9 8.93 -4.06 6.90
CA TRP A 9 9.48 -2.75 7.26
C TRP A 9 10.85 -2.87 7.93
N GLY A 10 11.02 -3.82 8.87
CA GLY A 10 12.32 -4.07 9.50
C GLY A 10 13.41 -4.47 8.51
N ALA A 11 13.07 -5.25 7.47
CA ALA A 11 14.00 -5.59 6.40
C ALA A 11 14.39 -4.37 5.55
N ILE A 12 13.43 -3.50 5.22
CA ILE A 12 13.67 -2.26 4.48
C ILE A 12 14.54 -1.28 5.28
N ASP A 13 14.25 -1.13 6.58
CA ASP A 13 15.03 -0.30 7.50
C ASP A 13 16.49 -0.81 7.58
N GLY A 14 16.68 -2.14 7.59
CA GLY A 14 18.00 -2.78 7.56
C GLY A 14 18.81 -2.51 6.28
N LEU A 15 18.14 -2.13 5.17
CA LEU A 15 18.78 -1.71 3.92
C LEU A 15 19.10 -0.20 3.90
N GLY A 16 18.79 0.53 4.98
CA GLY A 16 19.00 1.98 5.08
C GLY A 16 18.01 2.80 4.23
N ILE A 17 16.90 2.20 3.79
CA ILE A 17 15.86 2.89 3.04
C ILE A 17 14.88 3.51 4.04
N PRO A 18 14.79 4.85 4.15
CA PRO A 18 13.95 5.47 5.15
C PRO A 18 12.47 5.31 4.81
N ARG A 19 11.64 5.19 5.84
CA ARG A 19 10.20 5.28 5.70
C ARG A 19 9.77 6.71 5.40
N VAL A 20 9.00 6.87 4.33
CA VAL A 20 8.40 8.14 3.95
C VAL A 20 7.18 8.36 4.83
N ASN A 21 7.05 9.57 5.37
CA ASN A 21 5.91 9.98 6.16
C ASN A 21 4.82 10.58 5.28
N ILE A 22 3.59 10.52 5.75
CA ILE A 22 2.49 11.27 5.13
C ILE A 22 2.84 12.76 5.23
N PRO A 23 2.82 13.52 4.13
CA PRO A 23 3.08 14.96 4.18
C PRO A 23 2.01 15.69 5.00
N ASP A 24 2.42 16.73 5.72
CA ASP A 24 1.49 17.59 6.44
C ASP A 24 0.52 18.28 5.47
N ASP A 25 -0.71 18.50 5.92
CA ASP A 25 -1.82 19.14 5.17
C ASP A 25 -2.22 18.42 3.87
N ILE A 26 -1.74 17.19 3.63
CA ILE A 26 -2.04 16.47 2.40
C ILE A 26 -3.54 16.23 2.22
N GLU A 27 -4.27 15.98 3.31
CA GLU A 27 -5.72 15.80 3.29
C GLU A 27 -6.44 17.05 2.81
N GLU A 28 -5.96 18.24 3.16
CA GLU A 28 -6.54 19.48 2.64
C GLU A 28 -6.27 19.57 1.14
N ILE A 29 -5.02 19.35 0.72
CA ILE A 29 -4.57 19.51 -0.67
C ILE A 29 -5.31 18.56 -1.62
N VAL A 30 -5.40 17.28 -1.29
CA VAL A 30 -6.06 16.26 -2.13
C VAL A 30 -7.57 16.49 -2.25
N ASN A 31 -8.15 17.24 -1.31
CA ASN A 31 -9.57 17.61 -1.30
C ASN A 31 -9.80 19.08 -1.68
N TYR A 32 -8.84 19.74 -2.34
CA TYR A 32 -9.06 21.11 -2.78
C TYR A 32 -10.27 21.21 -3.71
N PRO A 33 -11.20 22.13 -3.43
CA PRO A 33 -12.31 22.37 -4.31
C PRO A 33 -11.79 22.98 -5.64
N PRO A 34 -12.43 22.68 -6.79
CA PRO A 34 -11.98 23.16 -8.10
C PRO A 34 -11.77 24.67 -8.17
N GLU A 35 -12.59 25.44 -7.45
CA GLU A 35 -12.52 26.90 -7.38
C GLU A 35 -11.20 27.36 -6.76
N ARG A 36 -10.74 26.68 -5.70
CA ARG A 36 -9.48 27.02 -5.03
C ARG A 36 -8.28 26.69 -5.90
N LEU A 37 -8.33 25.59 -6.65
CA LEU A 37 -7.29 25.23 -7.61
C LEU A 37 -7.21 26.26 -8.75
N ALA A 38 -8.36 26.68 -9.29
CA ALA A 38 -8.42 27.66 -10.38
C ALA A 38 -7.89 29.04 -9.98
N CYS A 39 -7.99 29.40 -8.70
CA CYS A 39 -7.51 30.67 -8.16
C CYS A 39 -6.02 30.71 -7.82
N ILE A 40 -5.26 29.63 -8.01
CA ILE A 40 -3.81 29.66 -7.78
C ILE A 40 -3.13 30.52 -8.85
N ASP A 41 -2.63 31.67 -8.42
CA ASP A 41 -1.90 32.66 -9.23
C ASP A 41 -0.44 32.86 -8.78
N ASP A 42 -0.04 32.22 -7.69
CA ASP A 42 1.31 32.24 -7.14
C ASP A 42 2.11 30.98 -7.54
N MET A 43 3.28 31.19 -8.14
CA MET A 43 4.18 30.13 -8.62
C MET A 43 4.78 29.32 -7.47
N ASP A 44 5.10 29.95 -6.34
CA ASP A 44 5.67 29.29 -5.17
C ASP A 44 4.62 28.40 -4.49
N VAL A 45 3.37 28.86 -4.44
CA VAL A 45 2.23 28.06 -3.95
C VAL A 45 2.02 26.83 -4.84
N ALA A 46 1.97 27.01 -6.16
CA ALA A 46 1.82 25.90 -7.10
C ALA A 46 2.96 24.87 -6.96
N ASN A 47 4.21 25.34 -6.83
CA ASN A 47 5.38 24.48 -6.64
C ASN A 47 5.34 23.73 -5.29
N ALA A 48 4.94 24.39 -4.21
CA ALA A 48 4.81 23.78 -2.89
C ALA A 48 3.75 22.65 -2.88
N ILE A 49 2.60 22.88 -3.54
CA ILE A 49 1.56 21.87 -3.70
C ILE A 49 2.09 20.70 -4.55
N GLN A 50 2.76 20.98 -5.67
CA GLN A 50 3.38 19.95 -6.52
C GLN A 50 4.33 19.07 -5.71
N TYR A 51 5.18 19.67 -4.88
CA TYR A 51 6.12 18.97 -4.03
C TYR A 51 5.41 18.05 -3.02
N LYS A 52 4.41 18.55 -2.30
CA LYS A 52 3.62 17.75 -1.32
C LYS A 52 2.89 16.58 -1.99
N LEU A 53 2.28 16.80 -3.16
CA LEU A 53 1.63 15.72 -3.93
C LEU A 53 2.64 14.65 -4.35
N SER A 54 3.85 15.06 -4.75
CA SER A 54 4.91 14.14 -5.14
C SER A 54 5.41 13.30 -3.96
N GLN A 55 5.57 13.91 -2.78
CA GLN A 55 5.88 13.18 -1.55
C GLN A 55 4.77 12.18 -1.16
N PHE A 56 3.51 12.54 -1.35
CA PHE A 56 2.40 11.65 -1.05
C PHE A 56 2.32 10.46 -2.03
N ILE A 57 2.58 10.68 -3.33
CA ILE A 57 2.71 9.56 -4.29
C ILE A 57 3.82 8.61 -3.83
N LEU A 58 4.98 9.14 -3.45
CA LEU A 58 6.08 8.32 -2.96
C LEU A 58 5.69 7.52 -1.71
N TYR A 59 4.98 8.15 -0.77
CA TYR A 59 4.41 7.47 0.40
C TYR A 59 3.50 6.30 -0.01
N VAL A 60 2.55 6.56 -0.92
CA VAL A 60 1.61 5.53 -1.42
C VAL A 60 2.37 4.37 -2.08
N GLU A 61 3.31 4.67 -2.98
CA GLU A 61 4.11 3.67 -3.68
C GLU A 61 4.93 2.80 -2.71
N GLN A 62 5.56 3.40 -1.70
CA GLN A 62 6.32 2.65 -0.71
C GLN A 62 5.42 1.69 0.08
N ASN A 63 4.25 2.15 0.51
CA ASN A 63 3.29 1.31 1.23
C ASN A 63 2.72 0.18 0.35
N VAL A 64 2.42 0.46 -0.91
CA VAL A 64 1.97 -0.58 -1.87
C VAL A 64 3.04 -1.66 -2.05
N ARG A 65 4.32 -1.28 -2.16
CA ARG A 65 5.43 -2.26 -2.26
C ARG A 65 5.53 -3.14 -1.01
N VAL A 66 5.43 -2.54 0.18
CA VAL A 66 5.45 -3.29 1.44
C VAL A 66 4.28 -4.26 1.53
N ILE A 67 3.06 -3.80 1.20
CA ILE A 67 1.87 -4.64 1.22
C ILE A 67 1.98 -5.79 0.22
N ARG A 68 2.52 -5.56 -0.98
CA ARG A 68 2.77 -6.62 -1.97
C ARG A 68 3.76 -7.66 -1.44
N ALA A 69 4.87 -7.22 -0.84
CA ALA A 69 5.83 -8.14 -0.24
C ALA A 69 5.20 -8.96 0.92
N ALA A 70 4.37 -8.33 1.74
CA ALA A 70 3.62 -8.99 2.81
C ALA A 70 2.62 -10.04 2.27
N ILE A 71 1.89 -9.71 1.20
CA ILE A 71 0.98 -10.65 0.52
C ILE A 71 1.77 -11.84 -0.02
N ASN A 72 2.89 -11.61 -0.71
CA ASN A 72 3.70 -12.69 -1.28
C ASN A 72 4.18 -13.66 -0.19
N GLY A 73 4.66 -13.16 0.95
CA GLY A 73 5.08 -14.00 2.08
C GLY A 73 3.91 -14.84 2.63
N LEU A 74 2.73 -14.25 2.79
CA LEU A 74 1.53 -14.97 3.22
C LEU A 74 1.04 -16.00 2.19
N GLU A 75 1.12 -15.70 0.90
CA GLU A 75 0.74 -16.62 -0.18
C GLU A 75 1.72 -17.81 -0.25
N GLU A 76 3.01 -17.59 -0.01
CA GLU A 76 4.01 -18.66 0.13
C GLU A 76 3.70 -19.56 1.34
N GLU A 77 3.42 -18.99 2.51
CA GLU A 77 3.01 -19.75 3.71
C GLU A 77 1.73 -20.56 3.45
N PHE A 78 0.72 -19.95 2.83
CA PHE A 78 -0.53 -20.60 2.46
C PHE A 78 -0.29 -21.80 1.54
N MET A 79 0.53 -21.64 0.50
CA MET A 79 0.86 -22.72 -0.44
C MET A 79 1.63 -23.84 0.24
N GLN A 80 2.56 -23.52 1.15
CA GLN A 80 3.28 -24.53 1.92
C GLN A 80 2.34 -25.34 2.82
N GLU A 81 1.41 -24.69 3.51
CA GLU A 81 0.43 -25.36 4.36
C GLU A 81 -0.51 -26.25 3.55
N LEU A 82 -0.98 -25.78 2.41
CA LEU A 82 -1.84 -26.55 1.52
C LEU A 82 -1.12 -27.79 0.96
N LEU A 83 0.16 -27.67 0.59
CA LEU A 83 0.98 -28.79 0.14
C LEU A 83 1.30 -29.77 1.27
N GLN A 84 1.56 -29.29 2.48
CA GLN A 84 1.77 -30.16 3.65
C GLN A 84 0.51 -30.95 4.01
N ASP A 85 -0.68 -30.37 3.87
CA ASP A 85 -1.94 -31.08 4.06
C ASP A 85 -2.18 -32.14 2.99
N ALA A 86 -1.90 -31.82 1.72
CA ALA A 86 -2.06 -32.76 0.62
C ALA A 86 -1.05 -33.93 0.66
N SER A 87 0.15 -33.69 1.19
CA SER A 87 1.26 -34.67 1.24
C SER A 87 1.35 -35.47 2.54
N ARG A 88 0.59 -35.11 3.58
CA ARG A 88 0.52 -35.88 4.84
C ARG A 88 -0.13 -37.24 4.60
N ILE A 89 0.69 -38.27 4.42
CA ILE A 89 0.34 -39.64 4.80
C ILE A 89 0.16 -39.61 6.32
N GLN A 90 -1.07 -39.37 6.79
CA GLN A 90 -1.35 -39.34 8.23
C GLN A 90 -0.85 -40.64 8.86
N PRO A 91 -0.04 -40.60 9.94
CA PRO A 91 0.45 -41.80 10.58
C PRO A 91 -0.69 -42.77 10.86
N LYS A 92 -0.53 -44.04 10.48
CA LYS A 92 -1.54 -45.08 10.72
C LYS A 92 -1.89 -45.24 12.21
N SER A 93 -1.01 -44.76 13.10
CA SER A 93 -1.15 -44.78 14.56
C SER A 93 -2.11 -43.74 15.15
N LEU A 94 -2.53 -42.71 14.39
CA LEU A 94 -3.45 -41.70 14.90
C LEU A 94 -4.90 -42.21 14.87
N SER A 95 -5.63 -41.97 15.95
CA SER A 95 -7.07 -42.20 16.04
C SER A 95 -7.84 -41.29 15.07
N LEU A 96 -9.06 -41.69 14.71
CA LEU A 96 -9.95 -40.88 13.85
C LEU A 96 -10.21 -39.49 14.44
N THR A 97 -10.30 -39.38 15.76
CA THR A 97 -10.50 -38.11 16.47
C THR A 97 -9.30 -37.18 16.31
N GLU A 98 -8.07 -37.69 16.48
CA GLU A 98 -6.85 -36.90 16.32
C GLU A 98 -6.66 -36.46 14.87
N LYS A 99 -6.95 -37.34 13.91
CA LYS A 99 -6.92 -37.01 12.48
C LYS A 99 -7.89 -35.89 12.13
N LYS A 100 -9.11 -35.93 12.70
CA LYS A 100 -10.12 -34.88 12.52
C LYS A 100 -9.70 -33.56 13.16
N ALA A 101 -9.13 -33.60 14.38
CA ALA A 101 -8.66 -32.41 15.07
C ALA A 101 -7.55 -31.69 14.28
N ILE A 102 -6.59 -32.44 13.72
CA ILE A 102 -5.52 -31.89 12.88
C ILE A 102 -6.09 -31.24 11.61
N ALA A 103 -7.05 -31.90 10.93
CA ALA A 103 -7.67 -31.35 9.74
C ALA A 103 -8.45 -30.05 10.03
N ILE A 104 -9.14 -29.98 11.18
CA ILE A 104 -9.82 -28.76 11.61
C ILE A 104 -8.82 -27.65 11.87
N GLN A 105 -7.76 -27.92 12.63
CA GLN A 105 -6.72 -26.94 12.95
C GLN A 105 -6.06 -26.37 11.68
N ASN A 106 -5.75 -27.22 10.70
CA ASN A 106 -5.14 -26.79 9.45
C ASN A 106 -6.12 -25.97 8.58
N SER A 107 -7.40 -26.37 8.55
CA SER A 107 -8.46 -25.60 7.88
C SER A 107 -8.63 -24.20 8.50
N GLU A 108 -8.65 -24.10 9.84
CA GLU A 108 -8.73 -22.82 10.55
C GLU A 108 -7.54 -21.92 10.22
N ARG A 109 -6.34 -22.51 10.12
CA ARG A 109 -5.12 -21.78 9.80
C ARG A 109 -5.11 -21.26 8.36
N LEU A 110 -5.52 -22.07 7.39
CA LEU A 110 -5.69 -21.64 6.00
C LEU A 110 -6.75 -20.54 5.85
N GLN A 111 -7.86 -20.64 6.58
CA GLN A 111 -8.89 -19.60 6.60
C GLN A 111 -8.34 -18.27 7.14
N GLU A 112 -7.53 -18.33 8.20
CA GLU A 112 -6.91 -17.15 8.79
C GLU A 112 -5.88 -16.50 7.84
N LEU A 113 -5.04 -17.30 7.18
CA LEU A 113 -4.12 -16.80 6.16
C LEU A 113 -4.87 -16.14 4.99
N ALA A 114 -5.92 -16.79 4.47
CA ALA A 114 -6.76 -16.23 3.42
C ALA A 114 -7.42 -14.91 3.83
N ARG A 115 -7.88 -14.81 5.09
CA ARG A 115 -8.44 -13.59 5.67
C ARG A 115 -7.41 -12.45 5.70
N GLN A 116 -6.19 -12.73 6.17
CA GLN A 116 -5.11 -11.73 6.21
C GLN A 116 -4.71 -11.25 4.81
N ILE A 117 -4.57 -12.17 3.84
CA ILE A 117 -4.30 -11.84 2.44
C ILE A 117 -5.38 -10.89 1.89
N ASN A 118 -6.66 -11.22 2.11
CA ASN A 118 -7.77 -10.38 1.64
C ASN A 118 -7.76 -8.98 2.28
N GLN A 119 -7.47 -8.87 3.57
CA GLN A 119 -7.34 -7.58 4.24
C GLN A 119 -6.24 -6.71 3.65
N LEU A 120 -5.09 -7.31 3.33
CA LEU A 120 -3.99 -6.61 2.67
C LEU A 120 -4.33 -6.22 1.23
N LYS A 121 -5.03 -7.08 0.48
CA LYS A 121 -5.51 -6.76 -0.88
C LYS A 121 -6.46 -5.57 -0.87
N MET A 122 -7.44 -5.52 0.04
CA MET A 122 -8.33 -4.38 0.21
C MET A 122 -7.59 -3.07 0.51
N ARG A 123 -6.57 -3.12 1.39
CA ARG A 123 -5.74 -1.93 1.69
C ARG A 123 -4.90 -1.48 0.51
N ARG A 124 -4.34 -2.41 -0.26
CA ARG A 124 -3.64 -2.10 -1.51
C ARG A 124 -4.58 -1.41 -2.49
N ASP A 125 -5.77 -1.97 -2.70
CA ASP A 125 -6.73 -1.43 -3.66
C ASP A 125 -7.20 -0.02 -3.27
N ALA A 126 -7.37 0.24 -1.97
CA ALA A 126 -7.62 1.58 -1.47
C ALA A 126 -6.46 2.54 -1.81
N LEU A 127 -5.21 2.15 -1.56
CA LEU A 127 -4.02 2.94 -1.88
C LEU A 127 -3.86 3.19 -3.38
N ASP A 128 -4.14 2.20 -4.22
CA ASP A 128 -4.10 2.34 -5.68
C ASP A 128 -5.18 3.34 -6.15
N GLY A 129 -6.37 3.35 -5.55
CA GLY A 129 -7.40 4.35 -5.81
C GLY A 129 -6.98 5.78 -5.41
N TRP A 130 -6.26 5.93 -4.29
CA TRP A 130 -5.64 7.22 -3.93
C TRP A 130 -4.58 7.67 -4.95
N ALA A 131 -3.76 6.75 -5.46
CA ALA A 131 -2.71 7.09 -6.42
C ALA A 131 -3.27 7.71 -7.71
N GLU A 132 -4.42 7.24 -8.20
CA GLU A 132 -5.06 7.77 -9.39
C GLU A 132 -5.55 9.22 -9.19
N ASN A 133 -6.29 9.47 -8.10
CA ASN A 133 -6.78 10.82 -7.77
C ASN A 133 -5.64 11.82 -7.59
N VAL A 134 -4.58 11.42 -6.89
CA VAL A 134 -3.42 12.28 -6.62
C VAL A 134 -2.64 12.58 -7.90
N LYS A 135 -2.53 11.63 -8.83
CA LYS A 135 -1.89 11.85 -10.14
C LYS A 135 -2.63 12.89 -10.96
N ASN A 136 -3.97 12.79 -11.03
CA ASN A 136 -4.79 13.76 -11.75
C ASN A 136 -4.60 15.17 -11.18
N LEU A 137 -4.63 15.30 -9.85
CA LEU A 137 -4.41 16.59 -9.19
C LEU A 137 -2.99 17.13 -9.43
N LEU A 138 -1.98 16.26 -9.39
CA LEU A 138 -0.59 16.64 -9.67
C LEU A 138 -0.44 17.19 -11.09
N ASP A 139 -1.11 16.59 -12.07
CA ASP A 139 -1.05 17.05 -13.46
C ASP A 139 -1.74 18.41 -13.65
N VAL A 140 -2.86 18.65 -12.97
CA VAL A 140 -3.51 19.98 -12.93
C VAL A 140 -2.59 21.03 -12.32
N ILE A 141 -1.96 20.75 -11.18
CA ILE A 141 -1.06 21.69 -10.51
C ILE A 141 0.18 21.99 -11.38
N LYS A 142 0.74 20.99 -12.08
CA LYS A 142 1.83 21.20 -13.04
C LYS A 142 1.42 22.14 -14.18
N GLN A 143 0.20 22.01 -14.70
CA GLN A 143 -0.30 22.91 -15.74
C GLN A 143 -0.44 24.35 -15.23
N ILE A 144 -0.96 24.52 -14.01
CA ILE A 144 -1.03 25.83 -13.35
C ILE A 144 0.36 26.43 -13.20
N TYR A 145 1.32 25.67 -12.64
CA TYR A 145 2.70 26.12 -12.47
C TYR A 145 3.32 26.54 -13.81
N TYR A 146 3.14 25.72 -14.86
CA TYR A 146 3.65 26.04 -16.20
C TYR A 146 3.05 27.33 -16.77
N ARG A 147 1.74 27.54 -16.63
CA ARG A 147 1.06 28.79 -17.02
C ARG A 147 1.68 30.00 -16.32
N LEU A 148 1.86 29.92 -15.00
CA LEU A 148 2.43 31.02 -14.20
C LEU A 148 3.87 31.31 -14.58
N ARG A 149 4.66 30.26 -14.84
CA ARG A 149 6.04 30.41 -15.33
C ARG A 149 6.09 31.11 -16.69
N LEU A 150 5.21 30.77 -17.62
CA LEU A 150 5.12 31.45 -18.92
C LEU A 150 4.72 32.92 -18.77
N GLN A 151 3.83 33.26 -17.84
CA GLN A 151 3.48 34.67 -17.57
C GLN A 151 4.67 35.46 -17.00
N ALA A 152 5.47 34.85 -16.13
CA ALA A 152 6.59 35.51 -15.47
C ALA A 152 7.85 35.63 -16.36
N TYR A 153 8.09 34.66 -17.25
CA TYR A 153 9.37 34.53 -17.97
C TYR A 153 9.23 34.29 -19.49
N GLY A 154 8.01 34.15 -20.01
CA GLY A 154 7.73 33.98 -21.43
C GLY A 154 7.66 35.32 -22.14
N SER A 155 8.82 35.94 -22.38
CA SER A 155 9.02 37.04 -23.33
C SER A 155 9.93 36.57 -24.45
#